data_AF-A0A7S0EXY4-F1
#
_entry.id   AF-A0A7S0EXY4-F1
#
_cell.length_a   1.000
_cell.length_b   1.000
_cell.length_c   1.000
_cell.angle_alpha   90.00
_cell.angle_beta   90.00
_cell.angle_gamma   90.00
#
_symmetry.space_group_name_H-M   'P 1'
#
loop_
_entity.id
_entity.type
_entity.pdbx_description
1 polymer ?
#
loop_
_entity_poly.entity_id
_entity_poly.type
_entity_poly.pdbx_seq_one_letter_code
_entity_poly.pdbx_strand_id
1 'polypeptide(L)'
;AAQPSGDGGDGGAAPRVFDGVLDAEACDAVHDFATRDGLGHTLYHRDVGPSTPLEAALEAALAALADDAPFVEYWWRDEWKHIEAHADVDEALAAEGGALRYPRNGHVLYLRVGGRVQGPTCVWGAPDGGGATAAGDGELVIVPAVAGRLL
;
A
#
# COMPACT_ATOMS: atom_id res chain seq x y z
N ALA A 1 27.42 17.11 -27.21
CA ALA A 1 27.25 17.82 -25.92
C ALA A 1 26.38 16.93 -25.03
N ALA A 2 26.81 16.73 -23.80
CA ALA A 2 26.30 15.71 -22.88
C ALA A 2 24.81 15.87 -22.55
N GLN A 3 24.10 14.75 -22.39
CA GLN A 3 22.82 14.69 -21.69
C GLN A 3 23.05 15.03 -20.21
N PRO A 4 22.14 15.75 -19.53
CA PRO A 4 22.21 15.87 -18.10
C PRO A 4 21.84 14.51 -17.50
N SER A 5 22.84 13.84 -16.95
CA SER A 5 22.68 12.80 -15.93
C SER A 5 22.02 13.45 -14.71
N GLY A 6 20.72 13.20 -14.56
CA GLY A 6 19.95 13.54 -13.38
C GLY A 6 19.28 12.29 -12.85
N ASP A 7 20.07 11.33 -12.39
CA ASP A 7 19.58 10.28 -11.49
C ASP A 7 19.68 10.87 -10.08
N GLY A 8 18.81 11.85 -9.81
CA GLY A 8 18.56 12.33 -8.47
C GLY A 8 17.59 11.35 -7.84
N GLY A 9 18.10 10.50 -6.94
CA GLY A 9 17.26 9.67 -6.09
C GLY A 9 16.16 10.54 -5.49
N ASP A 10 14.91 10.11 -5.70
CA ASP A 10 13.73 10.79 -5.20
C ASP A 10 13.75 10.64 -3.67
N GLY A 11 14.43 11.57 -3.00
CA GLY A 11 14.55 11.58 -1.54
C GLY A 11 13.16 11.49 -0.94
N GLY A 12 12.93 10.47 -0.10
CA GLY A 12 11.62 9.98 0.32
C GLY A 12 10.51 11.02 0.30
N ALA A 13 9.71 11.03 -0.77
CA ALA A 13 8.59 11.95 -0.89
C ALA A 13 7.57 11.68 0.23
N ALA A 14 7.00 12.75 0.79
CA ALA A 14 5.96 12.64 1.80
C ALA A 14 4.78 11.77 1.28
N PRO A 15 4.13 10.95 2.13
CA PRO A 15 2.99 10.15 1.71
C PRO A 15 1.89 11.03 1.10
N ARG A 16 1.30 10.57 -0.01
CA ARG A 16 0.25 11.30 -0.73
C ARG A 16 -1.10 10.85 -0.23
N VAL A 17 -2.02 11.78 0.01
CA VAL A 17 -3.37 11.45 0.54
C VAL A 17 -4.44 11.94 -0.43
N PHE A 18 -5.36 11.06 -0.78
CA PHE A 18 -6.50 11.34 -1.64
C PHE A 18 -7.80 10.98 -0.91
N ASP A 19 -8.69 11.95 -0.75
CA ASP A 19 -10.00 11.76 -0.12
C ASP A 19 -11.10 11.57 -1.16
N GLY A 20 -12.11 10.77 -0.81
CA GLY A 20 -13.27 10.53 -1.68
C GLY A 20 -12.92 9.78 -2.96
N VAL A 21 -11.92 8.91 -2.93
CA VAL A 21 -11.59 8.03 -4.08
C VAL A 21 -12.69 7.00 -4.33
N LEU A 22 -13.45 6.68 -3.29
CA LEU A 22 -14.69 5.92 -3.34
C LEU A 22 -15.76 6.70 -2.58
N ASP A 23 -17.00 6.68 -3.10
CA ASP A 23 -18.15 7.15 -2.34
C ASP A 23 -18.60 6.09 -1.30
N ALA A 24 -19.58 6.45 -0.47
CA ALA A 24 -20.04 5.59 0.60
C ALA A 24 -20.62 4.25 0.09
N GLU A 25 -21.35 4.27 -1.02
CA GLU A 25 -21.96 3.07 -1.61
C GLU A 25 -20.88 2.11 -2.15
N ALA A 26 -19.88 2.65 -2.84
CA ALA A 26 -18.74 1.89 -3.33
C ALA A 26 -17.88 1.35 -2.18
N CYS A 27 -17.65 2.15 -1.13
CA CYS A 27 -16.96 1.68 0.08
C CYS A 27 -17.66 0.47 0.71
N ASP A 28 -18.98 0.54 0.90
CA ASP A 28 -19.77 -0.54 1.49
C ASP A 28 -19.74 -1.79 0.59
N ALA A 29 -19.91 -1.64 -0.73
CA ALA A 29 -19.90 -2.77 -1.67
C ALA A 29 -18.54 -3.49 -1.72
N VAL A 30 -17.44 -2.74 -1.75
CA VAL A 30 -16.08 -3.32 -1.74
C VAL A 30 -15.76 -3.95 -0.39
N HIS A 31 -16.19 -3.31 0.71
CA HIS A 31 -16.04 -3.85 2.07
C HIS A 31 -16.76 -5.19 2.22
N ASP A 32 -18.06 -5.24 1.90
CA ASP A 32 -18.88 -6.45 2.04
C ASP A 32 -18.31 -7.62 1.21
N PHE A 33 -17.78 -7.32 0.02
CA PHE A 33 -17.09 -8.34 -0.78
C PHE A 33 -15.81 -8.83 -0.12
N ALA A 34 -14.94 -7.91 0.32
CA ALA A 34 -13.64 -8.25 0.88
C ALA A 34 -13.80 -9.10 2.17
N THR A 35 -14.72 -8.70 3.05
CA THR A 35 -14.79 -9.27 4.41
C THR A 35 -15.66 -10.51 4.51
N ARG A 36 -16.30 -10.94 3.41
CA ARG A 36 -17.21 -12.10 3.38
C ARG A 36 -16.57 -13.39 3.92
N ASP A 37 -15.27 -13.56 3.69
CA ASP A 37 -14.49 -14.75 4.04
C ASP A 37 -13.49 -14.46 5.19
N GLY A 38 -13.57 -13.28 5.81
CA GLY A 38 -12.61 -12.82 6.83
C GLY A 38 -11.34 -12.23 6.23
N LEU A 39 -10.22 -12.31 6.98
CA LEU A 39 -8.91 -11.82 6.54
C LEU A 39 -8.39 -12.64 5.35
N GLY A 40 -7.83 -11.96 4.36
CA GLY A 40 -7.23 -12.60 3.21
C GLY A 40 -6.14 -11.76 2.56
N HIS A 41 -5.40 -12.42 1.69
CA HIS A 41 -4.45 -11.82 0.77
C HIS A 41 -4.51 -12.60 -0.55
N THR A 42 -4.13 -11.96 -1.65
CA THR A 42 -3.99 -12.61 -2.95
C THR A 42 -3.11 -11.76 -3.86
N LEU A 43 -2.76 -12.34 -5.02
CA LEU A 43 -1.99 -11.69 -6.06
C LEU A 43 -2.89 -11.45 -7.28
N TYR A 44 -3.06 -10.18 -7.65
CA TYR A 44 -3.77 -9.78 -8.86
C TYR A 44 -2.79 -9.58 -10.02
N HIS A 45 -3.07 -10.31 -11.10
CA HIS A 45 -2.38 -10.24 -12.39
C HIS A 45 -3.11 -9.28 -13.31
N ARG A 46 -2.57 -8.07 -13.51
CA ARG A 46 -3.28 -7.00 -14.24
C ARG A 46 -3.51 -7.31 -15.72
N ASP A 47 -2.66 -8.14 -16.31
CA ASP A 47 -2.79 -8.61 -17.69
C ASP A 47 -4.02 -9.50 -17.94
N VAL A 48 -4.54 -10.15 -16.89
CA VAL A 48 -5.78 -10.93 -16.93
C VAL A 48 -7.02 -10.03 -16.84
N GLY A 49 -6.88 -8.84 -16.27
CA GLY A 49 -7.98 -7.92 -15.96
C GLY A 49 -8.70 -8.27 -14.64
N PRO A 50 -9.42 -7.30 -14.04
CA PRO A 50 -10.05 -7.49 -12.75
C PRO A 50 -11.23 -8.47 -12.84
N SER A 51 -11.31 -9.40 -11.89
CA SER A 51 -12.35 -10.42 -11.78
C SER A 51 -13.29 -10.21 -10.59
N THR A 52 -12.91 -9.35 -9.65
CA THR A 52 -13.65 -9.03 -8.43
C THR A 52 -13.91 -7.52 -8.28
N PRO A 53 -14.91 -7.10 -7.48
CA PRO A 53 -15.11 -5.68 -7.16
C PRO A 53 -13.89 -5.02 -6.51
N LEU A 54 -13.15 -5.79 -5.70
CA LEU A 54 -11.93 -5.31 -5.05
C LEU A 54 -10.81 -5.08 -6.07
N GLU A 55 -10.57 -6.03 -6.98
CA GLU A 55 -9.60 -5.84 -8.08
C GLU A 55 -10.01 -4.70 -9.01
N ALA A 56 -11.31 -4.52 -9.27
CA ALA A 56 -11.80 -3.41 -10.09
C ALA A 56 -11.54 -2.04 -9.41
N ALA A 57 -11.73 -1.95 -8.09
CA ALA A 57 -11.39 -0.75 -7.33
C ALA A 57 -9.88 -0.48 -7.32
N LEU A 58 -9.05 -1.53 -7.14
CA LEU A 58 -7.59 -1.43 -7.21
C LEU A 58 -7.13 -0.96 -8.59
N GLU A 59 -7.64 -1.58 -9.67
CA GLU A 59 -7.27 -1.22 -11.04
C GLU A 59 -7.66 0.23 -11.36
N ALA A 60 -8.85 0.68 -10.95
CA ALA A 60 -9.27 2.06 -11.13
C ALA A 60 -8.35 3.05 -10.40
N ALA A 61 -7.97 2.75 -9.16
CA ALA A 61 -7.06 3.58 -8.37
C ALA A 61 -5.66 3.62 -8.98
N LEU A 62 -5.10 2.46 -9.35
CA LEU A 62 -3.76 2.35 -9.94
C LEU A 62 -3.69 3.00 -11.32
N ALA A 63 -4.74 2.86 -12.14
CA ALA A 63 -4.84 3.56 -13.42
C ALA A 63 -4.85 5.08 -13.23
N ALA A 64 -5.57 5.60 -12.22
CA ALA A 64 -5.59 7.03 -11.89
C ALA A 64 -4.23 7.54 -11.37
N LEU A 65 -3.46 6.67 -10.71
CA LEU A 65 -2.09 6.96 -10.25
C LEU A 65 -1.04 6.81 -11.36
N ALA A 66 -1.42 6.38 -12.57
CA ALA A 66 -0.52 6.00 -13.64
C ALA A 66 0.51 4.93 -13.23
N ASP A 67 0.10 4.01 -12.35
CA ASP A 67 0.92 2.88 -11.94
C ASP A 67 0.92 1.79 -13.02
N ASP A 68 2.11 1.30 -13.36
CA ASP A 68 2.37 0.31 -14.42
C ASP A 68 2.82 -1.06 -13.90
N ALA A 69 2.75 -1.29 -12.58
CA ALA A 69 3.15 -2.56 -11.99
C ALA A 69 2.29 -3.70 -12.56
N PRO A 70 2.88 -4.78 -13.10
CA PRO A 70 2.12 -5.87 -13.71
C PRO A 70 1.40 -6.77 -12.70
N PHE A 71 1.85 -6.75 -11.44
CA PHE A 71 1.31 -7.54 -10.35
C PHE A 71 0.98 -6.66 -9.16
N VAL A 72 -0.13 -6.96 -8.50
CA VAL A 72 -0.58 -6.28 -7.28
C VAL A 72 -0.81 -7.33 -6.22
N GLU A 73 0.10 -7.42 -5.25
CA GLU A 73 -0.17 -8.14 -4.03
C GLU A 73 -1.04 -7.26 -3.13
N TYR A 74 -2.15 -7.79 -2.63
CA TYR A 74 -3.02 -7.06 -1.74
C TYR A 74 -3.63 -7.96 -0.67
N TRP A 75 -4.06 -7.30 0.40
CA TRP A 75 -4.49 -7.87 1.65
C TRP A 75 -5.63 -7.02 2.21
N TRP A 76 -6.55 -7.65 2.92
CA TRP A 76 -7.70 -6.98 3.51
C TRP A 76 -8.02 -7.54 4.90
N ARG A 77 -8.66 -6.70 5.70
CA ARG A 77 -9.12 -7.01 7.05
C ARG A 77 -10.24 -6.05 7.46
N ASP A 78 -11.11 -6.50 8.33
CA ASP A 78 -12.14 -5.69 9.01
C ASP A 78 -11.88 -5.51 10.51
N GLU A 79 -10.99 -6.32 11.07
CA GLU A 79 -10.59 -6.26 12.47
C GLU A 79 -9.16 -5.76 12.67
N TRP A 80 -8.94 -5.12 13.82
CA TRP A 80 -7.60 -4.81 14.27
C TRP A 80 -6.94 -6.08 14.80
N LYS A 81 -5.84 -6.49 14.17
CA LYS A 81 -5.02 -7.60 14.62
C LYS A 81 -3.62 -7.10 14.91
N HIS A 82 -3.15 -7.34 16.13
CA HIS A 82 -1.75 -7.17 16.47
C HIS A 82 -0.94 -8.17 15.65
N ILE A 83 -0.01 -7.65 14.87
CA ILE A 83 1.02 -8.44 14.20
C ILE A 83 2.27 -8.23 15.04
N GLU A 84 2.79 -9.30 15.64
CA GLU A 84 4.05 -9.21 16.37
C GLU A 84 5.16 -8.73 15.42
N ALA A 85 6.05 -7.87 15.92
CA ALA A 85 7.19 -7.40 15.14
C ALA A 85 8.00 -8.63 14.69
N HIS A 86 7.97 -8.89 13.39
CA HIS A 86 8.72 -9.96 12.75
C HIS A 86 9.52 -9.35 11.62
N ALA A 87 10.73 -9.87 11.43
CA ALA A 87 11.45 -9.65 10.18
C ALA A 87 10.87 -10.65 9.18
N ASP A 88 10.39 -10.17 8.04
CA ASP A 88 10.07 -11.08 6.94
C ASP A 88 11.35 -11.80 6.54
N VAL A 89 11.35 -13.10 6.82
CA VAL A 89 12.44 -14.02 6.53
C VAL A 89 12.50 -14.16 5.03
N ASP A 90 13.39 -13.39 4.41
CA ASP A 90 14.39 -13.89 3.46
C ASP A 90 15.04 -12.78 2.63
N GLU A 91 14.88 -11.48 2.90
CA GLU A 91 15.61 -10.45 2.10
C GLU A 91 17.13 -10.71 2.01
N ALA A 92 17.73 -11.22 3.09
CA ALA A 92 19.13 -11.65 3.09
C ALA A 92 19.39 -12.93 2.25
N LEU A 93 18.49 -13.92 2.29
CA LEU A 93 18.58 -15.16 1.51
C LEU A 93 18.21 -14.95 0.03
N ALA A 94 17.29 -14.04 -0.26
CA ALA A 94 16.87 -13.61 -1.58
C ALA A 94 17.93 -12.73 -2.24
N ALA A 95 18.68 -11.92 -1.46
CA ALA A 95 19.85 -11.21 -1.96
C ALA A 95 20.96 -12.17 -2.44
N GLU A 96 21.11 -13.34 -1.80
CA GLU A 96 22.02 -14.40 -2.26
C GLU A 96 21.52 -15.11 -3.54
N GLY A 97 20.20 -15.12 -3.77
CA GLY A 97 19.54 -15.77 -4.90
C GLY A 97 19.41 -14.93 -6.18
N GLY A 98 19.71 -13.62 -6.14
CA GLY A 98 19.64 -12.75 -7.31
C GLY A 98 19.04 -11.37 -7.01
N ALA A 99 18.35 -10.79 -7.98
CA ALA A 99 17.75 -9.46 -7.83
C ALA A 99 16.52 -9.51 -6.91
N LEU A 100 16.59 -8.79 -5.79
CA LEU A 100 15.45 -8.53 -4.92
C LEU A 100 14.36 -7.80 -5.71
N ARG A 101 13.15 -8.35 -5.66
CA ARG A 101 11.95 -7.69 -6.18
C ARG A 101 11.08 -7.37 -4.99
N TYR A 102 10.86 -6.08 -4.77
CA TYR A 102 9.98 -5.56 -3.72
C TYR A 102 8.98 -4.60 -4.37
N PRO A 103 7.82 -4.37 -3.73
CA PRO A 103 6.87 -3.35 -4.19
C PRO A 103 7.55 -1.98 -4.25
N ARG A 104 7.42 -1.30 -5.40
CA ARG A 104 7.91 0.09 -5.54
C ARG A 104 7.01 1.09 -4.82
N ASN A 105 5.73 0.76 -4.70
CA ASN A 105 4.69 1.57 -4.10
C ASN A 105 3.91 0.73 -3.08
N GLY A 106 3.51 1.33 -1.98
CA GLY A 106 2.58 0.75 -1.01
C GLY A 106 1.36 1.64 -0.88
N HIS A 107 0.17 1.05 -0.92
CA HIS A 107 -1.10 1.78 -0.87
C HIS A 107 -1.99 1.31 0.28
N VAL A 108 -2.72 2.24 0.90
CA VAL A 108 -3.73 1.91 1.91
C VAL A 108 -5.06 2.56 1.53
N LEU A 109 -6.05 1.73 1.20
CA LEU A 109 -7.42 2.16 0.93
C LEU A 109 -8.31 1.88 2.15
N TYR A 110 -8.85 2.93 2.76
CA TYR A 110 -9.78 2.79 3.88
C TYR A 110 -11.21 2.66 3.37
N LEU A 111 -11.80 1.48 3.53
CA LEU A 111 -13.20 1.24 3.12
C LEU A 111 -14.19 1.62 4.22
N ARG A 112 -13.90 1.20 5.45
CA ARG A 112 -14.74 1.46 6.62
C ARG A 112 -13.87 1.83 7.81
N VAL A 113 -14.25 2.88 8.53
CA VAL A 113 -13.52 3.37 9.70
C VAL A 113 -14.44 3.38 10.91
N GLY A 114 -14.00 2.72 11.99
CA GLY A 114 -14.78 2.63 13.23
C GLY A 114 -14.92 3.99 13.91
N GLY A 115 -16.12 4.32 14.40
CA GLY A 115 -16.37 5.60 15.08
C GLY A 115 -15.68 5.78 16.44
N ARG A 116 -15.18 4.70 17.06
CA ARG A 116 -14.48 4.74 18.36
C ARG A 116 -12.96 4.67 18.25
N VAL A 117 -12.46 4.01 17.20
CA VAL A 117 -11.03 3.85 16.93
C VAL A 117 -10.83 4.16 15.46
N GLN A 118 -10.28 5.33 15.17
CA GLN A 118 -10.03 5.80 13.80
C GLN A 118 -8.71 5.26 13.21
N GLY A 119 -8.18 4.17 13.79
CA GLY A 119 -6.95 3.44 13.46
C GLY A 119 -6.07 4.09 12.37
N PRO A 120 -5.27 5.12 12.70
CA PRO A 120 -4.47 5.82 11.71
C PRO A 120 -3.40 4.90 11.13
N THR A 121 -2.95 5.18 9.91
CA THR A 121 -1.71 4.59 9.40
C THR A 121 -0.54 5.46 9.83
N CYS A 122 0.43 4.83 10.48
CA CYS A 122 1.69 5.43 10.86
C CYS A 122 2.76 4.98 9.85
N VAL A 123 3.31 5.91 9.08
CA VAL A 123 4.38 5.66 8.12
C VAL A 123 5.66 6.27 8.66
N TRP A 124 6.70 5.44 8.82
CA TRP A 124 8.04 5.93 9.13
C TRP A 124 8.80 6.16 7.82
N GLY A 125 9.07 7.41 7.48
CA GLY A 125 9.84 7.74 6.29
C GLY A 125 11.32 7.44 6.49
N ALA A 126 11.89 6.52 5.73
CA ALA A 126 13.33 6.32 5.61
C ALA A 126 13.84 7.10 4.37
N PRO A 127 14.97 7.82 4.45
CA PRO A 127 15.51 8.57 3.31
C PRO A 127 15.70 7.72 2.04
N ASP A 128 16.01 6.44 2.22
CA ASP A 128 16.37 5.51 1.14
C ASP A 128 15.32 4.40 0.90
N GLY A 129 14.19 4.43 1.62
CA GLY A 129 13.12 3.42 1.53
C GLY A 129 13.49 2.01 2.05
N GLY A 130 12.53 1.32 2.68
CA GLY A 130 12.55 -0.12 2.98
C GLY A 130 13.60 -0.69 3.95
N GLY A 131 14.74 -0.02 4.16
CA GLY A 131 15.80 -0.50 5.05
C GLY A 131 15.51 -0.22 6.53
N ALA A 132 16.04 -1.08 7.41
CA ALA A 132 16.10 -0.81 8.84
C ALA A 132 16.84 0.52 9.07
N THR A 133 16.12 1.56 9.47
CA THR A 133 16.71 2.86 9.77
C THR A 133 17.54 2.76 11.05
N ALA A 134 18.68 3.45 11.08
CA ALA A 134 19.37 3.67 12.34
C ALA A 134 18.45 4.46 13.28
N ALA A 135 18.46 4.13 14.56
CA ALA A 135 17.64 4.81 15.56
C ALA A 135 17.92 6.33 15.52
N GLY A 136 16.93 7.12 15.12
CA GLY A 136 17.02 8.58 15.03
C GLY A 136 16.87 9.16 13.61
N ASP A 137 16.92 8.34 12.57
CA ASP A 137 16.73 8.79 11.18
C ASP A 137 15.28 8.52 10.70
N GLY A 138 14.63 9.57 10.21
CA GLY A 138 13.30 9.52 9.59
C GLY A 138 12.24 10.39 10.26
N GLU A 139 11.15 10.64 9.53
CA GLU A 139 9.97 11.38 10.01
C GLU A 139 8.79 10.41 10.14
N LEU A 140 8.11 10.45 11.29
CA LEU A 140 6.85 9.74 11.48
C LEU A 140 5.71 10.57 10.92
N VAL A 141 5.06 10.06 9.87
CA VAL A 141 3.84 10.63 9.31
C VAL A 141 2.65 9.81 9.80
N ILE A 142 1.66 10.50 10.40
CA ILE A 142 0.42 9.87 10.86
C ILE A 142 -0.72 10.33 9.94
N VAL A 143 -1.35 9.36 9.27
CA VAL A 143 -2.48 9.59 8.37
C VAL A 143 -3.76 9.07 9.05
N PRO A 144 -4.72 9.95 9.39
CA PRO A 144 -6.00 9.53 9.94
C PRO A 144 -6.76 8.63 8.95
N ALA A 145 -7.37 7.55 9.44
CA ALA A 145 -8.24 6.76 8.60
C ALA A 145 -9.54 7.53 8.31
N VAL A 146 -9.91 7.61 7.04
CA VAL A 146 -11.17 8.21 6.57
C VAL A 146 -11.75 7.26 5.52
N ALA A 147 -13.02 6.89 5.61
CA ALA A 147 -13.63 6.03 4.59
C ALA A 147 -13.55 6.70 3.21
N GLY A 148 -13.16 5.93 2.19
CA GLY A 148 -12.91 6.43 0.84
C GLY A 148 -11.60 7.20 0.70
N ARG A 149 -10.66 7.13 1.66
CA ARG A 149 -9.30 7.69 1.54
C ARG A 149 -8.33 6.65 1.00
N LEU A 150 -7.50 7.08 0.05
CA LEU A 150 -6.31 6.38 -0.42
C LEU A 150 -5.05 7.10 0.10
N LEU A 151 -4.14 6.32 0.65
CA LEU A 151 -2.76 6.69 0.98
C LEU A 151 -1.82 6.01 -0.02
#